data_AF-A0A2V8SE18-F1
#
_entry.id   AF-A0A2V8SE18-F1
#
_cell.length_a   1.000
_cell.length_b   1.000
_cell.length_c   1.000
_cell.angle_alpha   90.00
_cell.angle_beta   90.00
_cell.angle_gamma   90.00
#
_symmetry.space_group_name_H-M   'P 1'
#
loop_
_entity.id
_entity.type
_entity.pdbx_description
1 polymer ?
#
loop_
_entity_poly.entity_id
_entity_poly.type
_entity_poly.pdbx_seq_one_letter_code
_entity_poly.pdbx_strand_id
1 'polypeptide(L)'
;MAALSLLLALTLGLAPDAYARQASAQVNKPVTFEEVSPKSSGITWVHNNAHSSERYLPETVGAGCAFFDYDNDGWMDIYLVNSGPSDFFKPTTPLKNALYRNNHDGTFTDVTAKAGVAGGTFGMGAAAADFDGDGWVDLFVTAYGRNILYRNNGDGTF
;
A
#
# COMPACT_ATOMS: atom_id res chain seq x y z
N MET A 1 67.49 19.41 4.89
CA MET A 1 66.05 19.72 4.93
C MET A 1 65.29 18.51 4.43
N ALA A 2 64.38 18.01 5.28
CA ALA A 2 63.21 17.15 5.05
C ALA A 2 63.28 15.96 4.08
N ALA A 3 62.61 14.83 4.29
CA ALA A 3 62.02 14.16 5.44
C ALA A 3 61.50 12.84 4.84
N LEU A 4 61.86 11.73 5.48
CA LEU A 4 61.36 10.38 5.20
C LEU A 4 60.23 10.08 6.19
N SER A 5 59.17 9.37 5.78
CA SER A 5 58.43 8.34 6.56
C SER A 5 57.13 8.00 5.82
N LEU A 6 56.95 6.80 5.28
CA LEU A 6 56.68 5.50 5.92
C LEU A 6 55.21 5.37 6.38
N LEU A 7 54.53 4.44 5.72
CA LEU A 7 53.15 4.00 5.93
C LEU A 7 53.01 3.37 7.33
N LEU A 8 52.06 3.84 8.14
CA LEU A 8 51.69 3.21 9.41
C LEU A 8 50.21 2.82 9.35
N ALA A 9 49.95 1.51 9.31
CA ALA A 9 48.64 0.97 9.64
C ALA A 9 48.44 1.08 11.15
N LEU A 10 47.43 1.84 11.59
CA LEU A 10 46.97 1.83 12.97
C LEU A 10 45.65 1.07 13.04
N THR A 11 45.72 -0.17 13.51
CA THR A 11 44.57 -0.91 14.03
C THR A 11 44.20 -0.33 15.39
N LEU A 12 43.19 0.54 15.44
CA LEU A 12 42.48 0.86 16.68
C LEU A 12 41.29 -0.10 16.79
N GLY A 13 41.47 -1.11 17.64
CA GLY A 13 40.39 -1.97 18.08
C GLY A 13 39.33 -1.14 18.80
N LEU A 14 38.18 -0.96 18.15
CA LEU A 14 36.93 -0.71 18.84
C LEU A 14 36.36 -2.08 19.20
N ALA A 15 36.24 -2.32 20.51
CA ALA A 15 35.70 -3.55 21.07
C ALA A 15 34.34 -3.89 20.42
N PRO A 16 34.06 -5.17 20.09
CA PRO A 16 32.74 -5.61 19.62
C PRO A 16 31.59 -5.29 20.60
N ASP A 17 31.91 -4.85 21.82
CA ASP A 17 30.96 -4.56 22.90
C ASP A 17 30.19 -3.23 22.75
N ALA A 18 30.57 -2.34 21.81
CA ALA A 18 29.89 -1.05 21.66
C ALA A 18 28.52 -1.15 20.97
N TYR A 19 28.32 -2.13 20.07
CA TYR A 19 27.00 -2.43 19.49
C TYR A 19 26.16 -3.35 20.38
N ALA A 20 26.78 -4.13 21.27
CA ALA A 20 26.06 -5.06 22.15
C ALA A 20 25.31 -4.35 23.31
N ARG A 21 25.69 -3.12 23.68
CA ARG A 21 25.10 -2.40 24.82
C ARG A 21 23.88 -1.52 24.51
N GLN A 22 23.42 -1.46 23.26
CA GLN A 22 22.14 -0.81 22.93
C GLN A 22 20.96 -1.78 22.85
N ALA A 23 21.18 -3.08 23.09
CA ALA A 23 20.12 -4.02 23.43
C ALA A 23 19.71 -3.88 24.91
N SER A 24 19.55 -2.64 25.40
CA SER A 24 19.03 -2.40 26.74
C SER A 24 17.52 -2.62 26.73
N ALA A 25 17.10 -3.77 27.27
CA ALA A 25 15.76 -4.04 27.78
C ALA A 25 14.62 -3.41 26.99
N GLN A 26 14.35 -3.92 25.78
CA GLN A 26 13.00 -3.83 25.22
C GLN A 26 12.09 -4.57 26.20
N VAL A 27 11.47 -3.82 27.10
CA VAL A 27 10.36 -4.30 27.92
C VAL A 27 9.40 -4.94 26.93
N ASN A 28 9.17 -6.24 27.08
CA ASN A 28 8.27 -7.02 26.25
C ASN A 28 6.83 -6.58 26.57
N LYS A 29 6.50 -5.33 26.26
CA LYS A 29 5.15 -4.80 26.35
C LYS A 29 4.33 -5.60 25.34
N PRO A 30 3.21 -6.21 25.76
CA PRO A 30 2.35 -6.90 24.82
C PRO A 30 1.98 -5.94 23.69
N VAL A 31 2.06 -6.40 22.44
CA VAL A 31 1.47 -5.67 21.32
C VAL A 31 -0.03 -5.66 21.55
N THR A 32 -0.60 -4.48 21.77
CA THR A 32 -2.04 -4.29 21.91
C THR A 32 -2.61 -3.83 20.59
N PHE A 33 -3.69 -4.46 20.17
CA PHE A 33 -4.50 -4.00 19.06
C PHE A 33 -5.73 -3.30 19.62
N GLU A 34 -6.09 -2.17 19.02
CA GLU A 34 -7.36 -1.50 19.28
C GLU A 34 -8.16 -1.40 17.99
N GLU A 35 -9.48 -1.36 18.15
CA GLU A 35 -10.37 -1.12 17.03
C GLU A 35 -10.39 0.39 16.72
N VAL A 36 -10.08 0.74 15.47
CA VAL A 36 -10.24 2.11 14.96
C VAL A 36 -11.48 2.16 14.07
N SER A 37 -12.51 2.86 14.53
CA SER A 37 -13.79 2.94 13.81
C SER A 37 -13.67 3.74 12.50
N PRO A 38 -14.55 3.51 11.49
CA PRO A 38 -14.66 4.36 10.31
C PRO A 38 -14.83 5.85 10.61
N LYS A 39 -15.50 6.19 11.71
CA LYS A 39 -15.67 7.59 12.14
C LYS A 39 -14.35 8.22 12.61
N SER A 40 -13.45 7.42 13.18
CA SER A 40 -12.15 7.86 13.66
C SER A 40 -11.12 7.87 12.53
N SER A 41 -11.10 6.85 11.67
CA SER A 41 -10.10 6.72 10.60
C SER A 41 -10.50 7.42 9.30
N GLY A 42 -11.78 7.66 9.04
CA GLY A 42 -12.26 8.11 7.73
C GLY A 42 -12.36 7.00 6.66
N ILE A 43 -11.93 5.77 6.97
CA ILE A 43 -12.04 4.63 6.04
C ILE A 43 -13.45 4.04 6.14
N THR A 44 -14.25 4.21 5.09
CA THR A 44 -15.66 3.79 5.04
C THR A 44 -15.97 2.72 3.99
N TRP A 45 -14.96 2.31 3.22
CA TRP A 45 -15.10 1.35 2.13
C TRP A 45 -15.40 -0.06 2.66
N VAL A 46 -16.23 -0.79 1.93
CA VAL A 46 -16.63 -2.16 2.26
C VAL A 46 -16.42 -3.05 1.03
N HIS A 47 -15.68 -4.14 1.23
CA HIS A 47 -15.51 -5.16 0.22
C HIS A 47 -16.81 -5.94 0.01
N ASN A 48 -17.15 -6.22 -1.24
CA ASN A 48 -18.18 -7.15 -1.62
C ASN A 48 -17.55 -8.20 -2.54
N ASN A 49 -17.60 -9.47 -2.15
CA ASN A 49 -16.99 -10.58 -2.89
C ASN A 49 -17.91 -11.20 -3.94
N ALA A 50 -19.08 -10.60 -4.21
CA ALA A 50 -20.11 -11.10 -5.11
C ALA A 50 -20.73 -12.47 -4.72
N HIS A 51 -20.77 -12.77 -3.42
CA HIS A 51 -21.30 -14.03 -2.91
C HIS A 51 -22.67 -14.41 -3.52
N SER A 52 -22.73 -15.62 -4.08
CA SER A 52 -23.92 -16.21 -4.71
C SER A 52 -24.15 -17.67 -4.26
N SER A 53 -25.29 -18.24 -4.64
CA SER A 53 -25.56 -19.68 -4.42
C SER A 53 -24.71 -20.59 -5.31
N GLU A 54 -24.24 -20.05 -6.43
CA GLU A 54 -23.51 -20.71 -7.50
C GLU A 54 -22.02 -20.88 -7.14
N ARG A 55 -21.51 -20.05 -6.22
CA ARG A 55 -20.13 -20.12 -5.69
C ARG A 55 -19.09 -20.10 -6.80
N TYR A 56 -19.18 -19.12 -7.69
CA TYR A 56 -18.21 -18.97 -8.76
C TYR A 56 -16.79 -18.83 -8.18
N LEU A 57 -15.79 -19.41 -8.84
CA LEU A 57 -14.39 -19.35 -8.39
C LEU A 57 -13.95 -17.89 -8.06
N PRO A 58 -14.25 -16.87 -8.88
CA PRO A 58 -14.04 -15.46 -8.55
C PRO A 58 -14.55 -14.97 -7.18
N GLU A 59 -15.61 -15.55 -6.63
CA GLU A 59 -16.16 -15.16 -5.32
C GLU A 59 -15.32 -15.67 -4.14
N THR A 60 -14.53 -16.72 -4.40
CA THR A 60 -13.72 -17.43 -3.40
C THR A 60 -12.28 -16.94 -3.35
N VAL A 61 -11.86 -16.21 -4.39
CA VAL A 61 -10.60 -15.48 -4.39
C VAL A 61 -10.87 -14.09 -3.81
N GLY A 62 -10.35 -13.82 -2.62
CA GLY A 62 -10.47 -12.51 -1.99
C GLY A 62 -9.82 -11.42 -2.83
N ALA A 63 -10.25 -10.17 -2.63
CA ALA A 63 -9.61 -9.04 -3.29
C ALA A 63 -8.27 -8.67 -2.65
N GLY A 64 -7.41 -8.02 -3.43
CA GLY A 64 -6.15 -7.48 -2.94
C GLY A 64 -6.22 -6.05 -2.43
N CYS A 65 -5.09 -5.59 -1.91
CA CYS A 65 -4.83 -4.22 -1.53
C CYS A 65 -3.41 -3.85 -1.93
N ALA A 66 -3.11 -2.56 -1.98
CA ALA A 66 -1.75 -2.05 -2.09
C ALA A 66 -1.55 -0.92 -1.07
N PHE A 67 -0.36 -0.89 -0.47
CA PHE A 67 0.09 0.20 0.40
C PHE A 67 1.28 0.86 -0.28
N PHE A 68 1.13 2.12 -0.67
CA PHE A 68 2.16 2.87 -1.40
C PHE A 68 1.92 4.37 -1.22
N ASP A 69 2.97 5.16 -1.42
CA ASP A 69 2.91 6.62 -1.43
C ASP A 69 2.46 7.09 -2.82
N TYR A 70 1.19 7.46 -2.99
CA TYR A 70 0.66 7.80 -4.32
C TYR A 70 0.96 9.25 -4.72
N ASP A 71 1.22 10.14 -3.75
CA ASP A 71 1.47 11.55 -3.97
C ASP A 71 2.87 12.03 -3.55
N ASN A 72 3.78 11.10 -3.26
CA ASN A 72 5.18 11.32 -2.87
C ASN A 72 5.32 12.23 -1.64
N ASP A 73 4.37 12.16 -0.70
CA ASP A 73 4.38 12.96 0.53
C ASP A 73 5.13 12.31 1.70
N GLY A 74 5.67 11.11 1.48
CA GLY A 74 6.48 10.34 2.42
C GLY A 74 5.67 9.40 3.32
N TRP A 75 4.34 9.33 3.14
CA TRP A 75 3.46 8.48 3.94
C TRP A 75 2.75 7.45 3.07
N MET A 76 2.55 6.25 3.61
CA MET A 76 1.83 5.23 2.85
C MET A 76 0.33 5.50 2.86
N ASP A 77 -0.24 5.45 1.66
CA ASP A 77 -1.65 5.47 1.38
C ASP A 77 -2.18 4.04 1.17
N ILE A 78 -3.49 3.91 0.97
CA ILE A 78 -4.15 2.61 0.89
C ILE A 78 -5.02 2.53 -0.37
N TYR A 79 -4.76 1.53 -1.21
CA TYR A 79 -5.67 1.12 -2.27
C TYR A 79 -6.35 -0.20 -1.95
N LEU A 80 -7.67 -0.25 -2.07
CA LEU A 80 -8.53 -1.39 -1.77
C LEU A 80 -9.32 -1.80 -3.01
N VAL A 81 -9.21 -3.08 -3.38
CA VAL A 81 -9.86 -3.63 -4.58
C VAL A 81 -11.22 -4.22 -4.23
N ASN A 82 -12.23 -3.95 -5.06
CA ASN A 82 -13.57 -4.48 -4.91
C ASN A 82 -13.95 -5.37 -6.11
N SER A 83 -14.97 -6.19 -5.91
CA SER A 83 -15.66 -6.81 -7.04
C SER A 83 -16.46 -5.75 -7.81
N GLY A 84 -16.78 -6.07 -9.05
CA GLY A 84 -17.50 -5.20 -9.96
C GLY A 84 -18.29 -6.04 -10.97
N PRO A 85 -19.06 -5.39 -11.85
CA PRO A 85 -19.91 -6.10 -12.81
C PRO A 85 -19.10 -7.11 -13.66
N SER A 86 -19.64 -8.32 -13.79
CA SER A 86 -19.12 -9.38 -14.68
C SER A 86 -20.28 -10.04 -15.44
N ASP A 87 -20.00 -11.12 -16.16
CA ASP A 87 -21.00 -11.98 -16.81
C ASP A 87 -21.89 -12.73 -15.81
N PHE A 88 -21.38 -13.07 -14.62
CA PHE A 88 -22.13 -13.78 -13.57
C PHE A 88 -22.56 -12.91 -12.39
N PHE A 89 -22.04 -11.67 -12.26
CA PHE A 89 -22.37 -10.78 -11.15
C PHE A 89 -22.84 -9.41 -11.64
N LYS A 90 -24.06 -9.03 -11.24
CA LYS A 90 -24.67 -7.73 -11.50
C LYS A 90 -25.01 -7.06 -10.16
N PRO A 91 -24.13 -6.21 -9.60
CA PRO A 91 -24.38 -5.60 -8.31
C PRO A 91 -25.57 -4.63 -8.41
N THR A 92 -26.42 -4.61 -7.38
CA THR A 92 -27.60 -3.72 -7.32
C THR A 92 -27.23 -2.27 -7.01
N THR A 93 -26.05 -2.06 -6.44
CA THR A 93 -25.44 -0.74 -6.24
C THR A 93 -24.06 -0.71 -6.89
N PRO A 94 -23.62 0.43 -7.45
CA PRO A 94 -22.27 0.53 -8.00
C PRO A 94 -21.22 0.20 -6.92
N LEU A 95 -20.38 -0.79 -7.21
CA LEU A 95 -19.19 -1.10 -6.42
C LEU A 95 -17.98 -0.41 -7.04
N LYS A 96 -17.12 0.11 -6.18
CA LYS A 96 -15.87 0.78 -6.56
C LYS A 96 -14.71 0.27 -5.73
N ASN A 97 -13.52 0.31 -6.31
CA ASN A 97 -12.27 0.29 -5.56
C ASN A 97 -12.17 1.58 -4.71
N ALA A 98 -11.22 1.65 -3.80
CA ALA A 98 -10.96 2.86 -3.04
C ALA A 98 -9.48 3.19 -2.93
N LEU A 99 -9.12 4.46 -3.15
CA LEU A 99 -7.83 5.04 -2.79
C LEU A 99 -8.03 5.99 -1.62
N TYR A 100 -7.34 5.73 -0.51
CA TYR A 100 -7.36 6.53 0.70
C TYR A 100 -6.01 7.19 0.90
N ARG A 101 -6.00 8.54 0.84
CA ARG A 101 -4.84 9.35 1.20
C ARG A 101 -4.69 9.39 2.71
N ASN A 102 -3.49 9.17 3.22
CA ASN A 102 -3.13 9.32 4.62
C ASN A 102 -3.01 10.81 4.97
N ASN A 103 -3.72 11.27 6.01
CA ASN A 103 -3.69 12.67 6.44
C ASN A 103 -2.60 12.97 7.47
N HIS A 104 -1.75 11.97 7.80
CA HIS A 104 -0.61 12.06 8.73
C HIS A 104 -1.01 12.26 10.19
N ASP A 105 -2.28 12.06 10.53
CA ASP A 105 -2.85 12.21 11.88
C ASP A 105 -3.65 10.99 12.34
N GLY A 106 -3.49 9.86 11.63
CA GLY A 106 -4.26 8.63 11.85
C GLY A 106 -5.61 8.60 11.14
N THR A 107 -5.96 9.66 10.39
CA THR A 107 -7.13 9.71 9.53
C THR A 107 -6.78 9.57 8.04
N PHE A 108 -7.77 9.26 7.23
CA PHE A 108 -7.65 9.04 5.80
C PHE A 108 -8.76 9.77 5.04
N THR A 109 -8.46 10.19 3.81
CA THR A 109 -9.42 10.81 2.90
C THR A 109 -9.61 9.96 1.64
N ASP A 110 -10.86 9.61 1.32
CA ASP A 110 -11.20 8.96 0.04
C ASP A 110 -10.91 9.93 -1.11
N VAL A 111 -9.86 9.65 -1.89
CA VAL A 111 -9.46 10.43 -3.07
C VAL A 111 -9.76 9.68 -4.38
N THR A 112 -10.46 8.54 -4.31
CA THR A 112 -10.67 7.61 -5.44
C THR A 112 -11.19 8.30 -6.71
N ALA A 113 -12.23 9.13 -6.56
CA ALA A 113 -12.86 9.79 -7.69
C ALA A 113 -11.98 10.90 -8.27
N LYS A 114 -11.29 11.65 -7.41
CA LYS A 114 -10.33 12.68 -7.81
C LYS A 114 -9.16 12.05 -8.57
N ALA A 115 -8.64 10.92 -8.08
CA ALA A 115 -7.48 10.24 -8.64
C ALA A 115 -7.80 9.40 -9.90
N GLY A 116 -9.08 9.17 -10.22
CA GLY A 116 -9.47 8.44 -11.43
C GLY A 116 -9.40 6.91 -11.33
N VAL A 117 -9.24 6.36 -10.13
CA VAL A 117 -8.91 4.93 -9.89
C VAL A 117 -10.06 4.09 -9.33
N ALA A 118 -11.32 4.48 -9.63
CA ALA A 118 -12.51 3.80 -9.10
C ALA A 118 -12.69 2.35 -9.60
N GLY A 119 -12.01 1.96 -10.68
CA GLY A 119 -12.11 0.63 -11.26
C GLY A 119 -13.36 0.45 -12.12
N GLY A 120 -14.12 -0.61 -11.86
CA GLY A 120 -15.29 -1.02 -12.66
C GLY A 120 -15.17 -2.42 -13.26
N THR A 121 -14.15 -3.18 -12.87
CA THR A 121 -13.95 -4.60 -13.19
C THR A 121 -14.15 -5.45 -11.94
N PHE A 122 -14.32 -6.76 -12.10
CA PHE A 122 -14.29 -7.69 -10.96
C PHE A 122 -12.86 -7.87 -10.49
N GLY A 123 -12.40 -6.99 -9.60
CA GLY A 123 -11.02 -6.91 -9.15
C GLY A 123 -10.60 -8.08 -8.27
N MET A 124 -9.33 -8.48 -8.39
CA MET A 124 -8.73 -9.64 -7.74
C MET A 124 -7.51 -9.27 -6.90
N GLY A 125 -6.68 -8.35 -7.40
CA GLY A 125 -5.42 -8.02 -6.76
C GLY A 125 -4.93 -6.64 -7.18
N ALA A 126 -3.93 -6.13 -6.43
CA ALA A 126 -3.24 -4.90 -6.76
C ALA A 126 -1.73 -5.07 -6.55
N ALA A 127 -0.95 -4.37 -7.37
CA ALA A 127 0.49 -4.19 -7.20
C ALA A 127 0.81 -2.72 -7.51
N ALA A 128 1.77 -2.16 -6.80
CA ALA A 128 2.22 -0.78 -6.98
C ALA A 128 3.73 -0.75 -7.22
N ALA A 129 4.15 -0.08 -8.27
CA ALA A 129 5.55 0.10 -8.65
C ALA A 129 5.66 1.25 -9.66
N ASP A 130 6.77 1.98 -9.63
CA ASP A 130 7.16 2.90 -10.71
C ASP A 130 7.59 2.05 -11.92
N PHE A 131 6.67 1.84 -12.88
CA PHE A 131 6.92 0.90 -13.99
C PHE A 131 7.68 1.53 -15.15
N ASP A 132 7.62 2.86 -15.29
CA ASP A 132 8.24 3.59 -16.38
C ASP A 132 9.47 4.41 -15.98
N GLY A 133 9.76 4.47 -14.67
CA GLY A 133 10.94 5.12 -14.11
C GLY A 133 10.80 6.63 -14.00
N ASP A 134 9.58 7.18 -13.97
CA ASP A 134 9.34 8.63 -13.87
C ASP A 134 9.34 9.16 -12.42
N GLY A 135 9.51 8.26 -11.44
CA GLY A 135 9.59 8.58 -10.02
C GLY A 135 8.23 8.67 -9.33
N TRP A 136 7.13 8.35 -10.04
CA TRP A 136 5.80 8.24 -9.47
C TRP A 136 5.35 6.79 -9.46
N VAL A 137 4.84 6.33 -8.31
CA VAL A 137 4.40 4.93 -8.18
C VAL A 137 3.09 4.75 -8.93
N ASP A 138 3.10 3.85 -9.91
CA ASP A 138 1.92 3.44 -10.67
C ASP A 138 1.16 2.30 -9.98
N LEU A 139 -0.06 2.05 -10.47
CA LEU A 139 -0.96 1.06 -9.88
C LEU A 139 -1.45 0.05 -10.92
N PHE A 140 -1.15 -1.23 -10.70
CA PHE A 140 -1.66 -2.33 -11.50
C PHE A 140 -2.74 -3.10 -10.74
N VAL A 141 -3.94 -3.21 -11.32
CA VAL A 141 -5.08 -3.94 -10.77
C VAL A 141 -5.38 -5.16 -11.64
N THR A 142 -5.31 -6.35 -11.03
CA THR A 142 -5.75 -7.57 -11.68
C THR A 142 -7.25 -7.77 -11.49
N ALA A 143 -7.91 -8.34 -12.49
CA ALA A 143 -9.34 -8.57 -12.45
C ALA A 143 -9.75 -9.74 -13.36
N TYR A 144 -10.94 -10.30 -13.10
CA TYR A 144 -11.56 -11.23 -14.02
C TYR A 144 -11.87 -10.52 -15.36
N GLY A 145 -11.40 -11.09 -16.46
CA GLY A 145 -11.59 -10.56 -17.81
C GLY A 145 -10.54 -9.53 -18.23
N ARG A 146 -10.46 -8.39 -17.54
CA ARG A 146 -9.59 -7.25 -17.96
C ARG A 146 -8.85 -6.63 -16.79
N ASN A 147 -7.52 -6.73 -16.82
CA ASN A 147 -6.63 -6.00 -15.92
C ASN A 147 -6.54 -4.51 -16.29
N ILE A 148 -6.18 -3.66 -15.33
CA ILE A 148 -5.99 -2.22 -15.52
C ILE A 148 -4.61 -1.83 -15.01
N LEU A 149 -3.83 -1.12 -15.84
CA LEU A 149 -2.64 -0.39 -15.40
C LEU A 149 -2.98 1.09 -15.39
N TYR A 150 -2.84 1.72 -14.24
CA TYR A 150 -3.02 3.14 -14.00
C TYR A 150 -1.64 3.79 -13.92
N ARG A 151 -1.36 4.75 -14.80
CA ARG A 151 -0.10 5.47 -14.79
C ARG A 151 -0.24 6.72 -13.92
N ASN A 152 0.57 6.88 -12.89
CA ASN A 152 0.49 8.07 -12.05
C ASN A 152 0.97 9.32 -12.82
N ASN A 153 0.18 10.39 -12.84
CA ASN A 153 0.50 11.62 -13.57
C ASN A 153 1.35 12.61 -12.75
N GLY A 154 1.60 12.32 -11.47
CA GLY A 154 2.36 13.17 -10.55
C GLY A 154 1.62 14.42 -10.08
N ASP A 155 0.32 14.51 -10.32
CA ASP A 155 -0.56 15.60 -9.89
C ASP A 155 -1.71 15.13 -8.97
N GLY A 156 -1.57 13.91 -8.43
CA GLY A 156 -2.58 13.23 -7.64
C GLY A 156 -3.67 12.55 -8.45
N THR A 157 -3.44 12.34 -9.76
CA THR A 157 -4.28 11.56 -10.66
C THR A 157 -3.50 10.43 -11.34
N PHE A 158 -4.23 9.48 -11.95
CA PHE A 158 -3.69 8.40 -12.75
C PHE A 158 -4.29 8.34 -14.17
#